data_AF-A0A660T352-F1
#
_entry.id   AF-A0A660T352-F1
#
_cell.length_a   1.000
_cell.length_b   1.000
_cell.length_c   1.000
_cell.angle_alpha   90.00
_cell.angle_beta   90.00
_cell.angle_gamma   90.00
#
_symmetry.space_group_name_H-M   'P 1'
#
loop_
_entity.id
_entity.type
_entity.pdbx_description
1 polymer ?
#
loop_
_entity_poly.entity_id
_entity_poly.type
_entity_poly.pdbx_seq_one_letter_code
_entity_poly.pdbx_strand_id
1 'polypeptide(L)'
;QKFIGFIKLHLNRYLNDKELKAAMDLETEIDNQRIILRKKSQYRLQDGENVKGELLYIDIVRHMEHIGDYAMNIAEALRHLR
;
A
#
# COMPACT_ATOMS: atom_id res chain seq x y z
N GLN A 1 -14.43 -20.86 2.93
CA GLN A 1 -13.39 -21.78 2.39
C GLN A 1 -13.30 -21.83 0.86
N LYS A 2 -14.40 -21.74 0.08
CA LYS A 2 -14.37 -21.82 -1.41
C LYS A 2 -13.53 -20.74 -2.11
N PHE A 3 -13.52 -19.50 -1.62
CA PHE A 3 -12.77 -18.39 -2.23
C PHE A 3 -11.25 -18.58 -2.15
N ILE A 4 -10.72 -18.96 -0.97
CA ILE A 4 -9.29 -19.27 -0.79
C ILE A 4 -8.86 -20.45 -1.67
N GLY A 5 -9.71 -21.48 -1.81
CA GLY A 5 -9.45 -22.61 -2.70
C GLY A 5 -9.41 -22.22 -4.18
N PHE A 6 -10.31 -21.33 -4.62
CA PHE A 6 -10.31 -20.76 -5.97
C PHE A 6 -9.03 -19.96 -6.24
N ILE A 7 -8.60 -19.13 -5.29
CA ILE A 7 -7.36 -18.35 -5.37
C ILE A 7 -6.13 -19.29 -5.44
N LYS A 8 -6.04 -20.32 -4.59
CA LYS A 8 -4.97 -21.34 -4.66
C LYS A 8 -4.88 -22.03 -6.02
N LEU A 9 -6.02 -22.32 -6.66
CA LEU A 9 -6.08 -22.96 -7.99
C LEU A 9 -5.58 -22.08 -9.13
N HIS A 10 -5.61 -20.76 -8.97
CA HIS A 10 -5.27 -19.79 -10.01
C HIS A 10 -4.01 -18.97 -9.69
N LEU A 11 -3.34 -19.23 -8.56
CA LEU A 11 -2.06 -18.61 -8.21
C LEU A 11 -0.90 -19.49 -8.68
N ASN A 12 0.03 -18.88 -9.42
CA ASN A 12 1.14 -19.60 -10.05
C ASN A 12 2.19 -20.16 -9.07
N ARG A 13 2.32 -19.59 -7.86
CA ARG A 13 3.23 -20.07 -6.80
C ARG A 13 3.09 -19.29 -5.49
N TYR A 14 3.62 -19.85 -4.41
CA TYR A 14 3.83 -19.18 -3.13
C TYR A 14 4.96 -18.15 -3.22
N LEU A 15 4.93 -17.15 -2.35
CA LEU A 15 6.06 -16.26 -2.12
C LEU A 15 7.10 -16.95 -1.23
N ASN A 16 8.36 -16.91 -1.65
CA ASN A 16 9.47 -17.30 -0.78
C ASN A 16 9.89 -16.13 0.14
N ASP A 17 10.74 -16.40 1.13
CA ASP A 17 11.14 -15.38 2.12
C ASP A 17 11.86 -14.17 1.51
N LYS A 18 12.62 -14.37 0.43
CA LYS A 18 13.29 -13.25 -0.27
C LYS A 18 12.29 -12.37 -1.00
N GLU A 19 11.29 -12.97 -1.63
CA GLU A 19 10.25 -12.24 -2.35
C GLU A 19 9.31 -11.50 -1.38
N LEU A 20 8.97 -12.12 -0.23
CA LEU A 20 8.23 -11.43 0.82
C LEU A 20 9.03 -10.25 1.39
N LYS A 21 10.32 -10.45 1.67
CA LYS A 21 11.19 -9.37 2.14
C LYS A 21 11.26 -8.22 1.13
N ALA A 22 11.38 -8.51 -0.16
CA ALA A 22 11.35 -7.49 -1.21
C ALA A 22 10.01 -6.73 -1.24
N ALA A 23 8.88 -7.42 -1.06
CA ALA A 23 7.57 -6.76 -0.96
C ALA A 23 7.48 -5.84 0.27
N MET A 24 8.02 -6.26 1.42
CA MET A 24 8.08 -5.43 2.63
C MET A 24 8.96 -4.19 2.46
N ASP A 25 10.08 -4.33 1.76
CA ASP A 25 11.00 -3.22 1.51
C ASP A 25 10.36 -2.19 0.56
N LEU A 26 9.65 -2.66 -0.47
CA LEU A 26 8.89 -1.80 -1.39
C LEU A 26 7.76 -1.06 -0.67
N GLU A 27 6.99 -1.75 0.19
CA GLU A 27 5.91 -1.10 0.96
C GLU A 27 6.48 -0.04 1.92
N THR A 28 7.62 -0.32 2.55
CA THR A 28 8.30 0.65 3.41
C THR A 28 8.71 1.90 2.62
N GLU A 29 9.18 1.74 1.38
CA GLU A 29 9.50 2.88 0.52
C GLU A 29 8.23 3.68 0.17
N ILE A 30 7.14 3.02 -0.20
CA ILE A 30 5.86 3.65 -0.52
C ILE A 30 5.31 4.43 0.69
N ASP A 31 5.34 3.85 1.89
CA ASP A 31 4.87 4.53 3.10
C ASP A 31 5.70 5.79 3.42
N ASN A 32 7.03 5.70 3.30
CA ASN A 32 7.92 6.85 3.44
C ASN A 32 7.59 7.96 2.45
N GLN A 33 7.33 7.61 1.19
CA GLN A 33 6.92 8.58 0.17
C GLN A 33 5.56 9.20 0.53
N ARG A 34 4.57 8.41 0.96
CA ARG A 34 3.26 8.90 1.39
C ARG A 34 3.35 9.88 2.54
N ILE A 35 4.20 9.62 3.54
CA ILE A 35 4.47 10.54 4.65
C ILE A 35 5.01 11.88 4.13
N ILE A 36 5.97 11.86 3.21
CA ILE A 36 6.54 13.07 2.60
C ILE A 36 5.47 13.86 1.84
N LEU A 37 4.67 13.18 1.02
CA LEU A 37 3.60 13.83 0.22
C LEU A 37 2.54 14.46 1.11
N ARG A 38 2.11 13.76 2.17
CA ARG A 38 1.16 14.28 3.16
C ARG A 38 1.72 15.51 3.88
N LYS A 39 2.97 15.48 4.34
CA LYS A 39 3.63 16.63 4.99
C LYS A 39 3.69 17.83 4.05
N LYS A 40 4.09 17.63 2.80
CA LYS A 40 4.12 18.71 1.78
C LYS A 40 2.75 19.36 1.62
N SER A 41 1.68 18.57 1.55
CA SER A 41 0.31 19.10 1.46
C SER A 41 -0.12 19.86 2.71
N GLN A 42 0.27 19.38 3.90
CA GLN A 42 0.04 20.09 5.16
C GLN A 42 0.75 21.45 5.23
N TYR A 43 1.98 21.54 4.74
CA TYR A 43 2.70 22.83 4.67
C TYR A 43 2.00 23.81 3.71
N ARG A 44 1.60 23.35 2.51
CA ARG A 44 0.86 24.20 1.57
C ARG A 44 -0.47 24.70 2.13
N LEU A 45 -1.16 23.87 2.92
CA LEU A 45 -2.34 24.30 3.68
C LEU A 45 -2.04 25.40 4.70
N GLN A 46 -0.90 25.32 5.41
CA GLN A 46 -0.47 26.34 6.37
C GLN A 46 -0.09 27.65 5.68
N ASP A 47 0.48 27.57 4.47
CA ASP A 47 0.87 28.72 3.65
C ASP A 47 -0.31 29.40 2.93
N GLY A 48 -1.54 28.89 3.13
CA GLY A 48 -2.76 29.49 2.59
C GLY A 48 -3.05 29.13 1.13
N GLU A 49 -2.47 28.04 0.62
CA GLU A 49 -2.79 27.54 -0.72
C GLU A 49 -4.24 27.01 -0.84
N ASN A 50 -4.59 26.47 -2.02
CA ASN A 50 -5.93 25.98 -2.32
C ASN A 50 -6.32 24.80 -1.40
N VAL A 51 -7.05 25.13 -0.33
CA VAL A 51 -7.51 24.19 0.69
C VAL A 51 -8.25 22.98 0.08
N LYS A 52 -9.14 23.20 -0.88
CA LYS A 52 -9.92 22.11 -1.47
C LYS A 52 -9.03 21.17 -2.29
N GLY A 53 -8.08 21.73 -3.04
CA GLY A 53 -7.11 20.95 -3.82
C GLY A 53 -6.20 20.11 -2.92
N GLU A 54 -5.70 20.70 -1.84
CA GLU A 54 -4.83 20.00 -0.89
C GLU A 54 -5.55 18.91 -0.09
N LEU A 55 -6.80 19.14 0.32
CA LEU A 55 -7.61 18.11 0.98
C LEU A 55 -7.88 16.91 0.04
N LEU A 56 -8.17 17.17 -1.25
CA LEU A 56 -8.34 16.12 -2.25
C LEU A 56 -7.03 15.35 -2.46
N TYR A 57 -5.90 16.05 -2.50
CA TYR A 57 -4.58 15.43 -2.62
C TYR A 57 -4.27 14.50 -1.43
N ILE A 58 -4.54 14.94 -0.20
CA ILE A 58 -4.39 14.11 1.00
C ILE A 58 -5.26 12.85 0.92
N ASP A 59 -6.47 12.97 0.39
CA ASP A 59 -7.39 11.84 0.23
C ASP A 59 -6.88 10.81 -0.79
N ILE A 60 -6.31 11.27 -1.91
CA ILE A 60 -5.65 10.40 -2.89
C ILE A 60 -4.48 9.63 -2.24
N VAL A 61 -3.63 10.32 -1.47
CA VAL A 61 -2.50 9.69 -0.75
C VAL A 61 -2.98 8.66 0.27
N ARG A 62 -4.14 8.87 0.89
CA ARG A 62 -4.80 7.89 1.77
C ARG A 62 -5.32 6.69 0.99
N HIS A 63 -5.91 6.87 -0.18
CA HIS A 63 -6.32 5.72 -0.99
C HIS A 63 -5.12 4.87 -1.45
N MET A 64 -3.97 5.50 -1.72
CA MET A 64 -2.74 4.78 -2.01
C MET A 64 -2.25 3.95 -0.82
N GLU A 65 -2.43 4.42 0.43
CA GLU A 65 -2.17 3.65 1.66
C GLU A 65 -2.91 2.33 1.65
N HIS A 66 -4.22 2.40 1.46
CA HIS A 66 -5.07 1.24 1.52
C HIS A 66 -4.71 0.22 0.44
N ILE A 67 -4.33 0.69 -0.75
CA ILE A 67 -3.85 -0.20 -1.82
C ILE A 67 -2.56 -0.93 -1.39
N GLY A 68 -1.60 -0.22 -0.80
CA GLY A 68 -0.36 -0.80 -0.24
C GLY A 68 -0.66 -1.85 0.84
N ASP A 69 -1.52 -1.49 1.81
CA ASP A 69 -1.98 -2.41 2.86
C ASP A 69 -2.61 -3.68 2.28
N TYR A 70 -3.49 -3.54 1.28
CA TYR A 70 -4.10 -4.71 0.63
C TYR A 70 -3.08 -5.56 -0.13
N ALA A 71 -2.10 -4.93 -0.79
CA ALA A 71 -1.03 -5.65 -1.46
C ALA A 71 -0.16 -6.43 -0.46
N MET A 72 0.18 -5.84 0.68
CA MET A 72 0.92 -6.52 1.75
C MET A 72 0.14 -7.71 2.32
N ASN A 73 -1.14 -7.51 2.64
CA ASN A 73 -2.01 -8.59 3.12
C ASN A 73 -2.05 -9.77 2.15
N ILE A 74 -2.09 -9.50 0.84
CA ILE A 74 -2.02 -10.55 -0.19
C ILE A 74 -0.65 -11.24 -0.17
N ALA A 75 0.45 -10.48 -0.09
CA ALA A 75 1.79 -11.03 -0.05
C ALA A 75 2.01 -11.96 1.17
N GLU A 76 1.54 -11.54 2.35
CA GLU A 76 1.55 -12.36 3.56
C GLU A 76 0.69 -13.61 3.41
N ALA A 77 -0.53 -13.48 2.87
CA ALA A 77 -1.39 -14.63 2.60
C ALA A 77 -0.70 -15.63 1.66
N LEU A 78 -0.10 -15.18 0.55
CA LEU A 78 0.66 -16.02 -0.38
C LEU A 78 1.83 -16.75 0.28
N ARG A 79 2.47 -16.14 1.28
CA ARG A 79 3.50 -16.79 2.10
C ARG A 79 2.91 -17.88 2.99
N HIS A 80 1.77 -17.63 3.63
CA HIS A 80 1.11 -18.56 4.53
C HIS A 80 0.38 -19.71 3.84
N LEU A 81 0.10 -19.61 2.53
CA LEU A 81 -0.53 -20.68 1.77
C LEU A 81 0.38 -21.90 1.54
N ARG A 82 1.66 -21.81 1.94
CA ARG A 82 2.73 -22.83 1.83
C ARG A 82 2.28 -24.23 2.24
#